data_AF-A0A645H8N6-F1
#
_entry.id   AF-A0A645H8N6-F1
#
_cell.length_a   1.000
_cell.length_b   1.000
_cell.length_c   1.000
_cell.angle_alpha   90.00
_cell.angle_beta   90.00
_cell.angle_gamma   90.00
#
_symmetry.space_group_name_H-M   'P 1'
#
loop_
_entity.id
_entity.type
_entity.pdbx_description
1 polymer ?
#
loop_
_entity_poly.entity_id
_entity_poly.type
_entity_poly.pdbx_seq_one_letter_code
_entity_poly.pdbx_strand_id
1 'polypeptide(L)'
;MQWDYIRTGKITEQILQGCEAMEKLLSIGRFRVAPWLLFIRRNFIEEFQLRFFPGIIHEDELFTTKLFIEAKKVALIPHILFHRRVRPNSTMTKKFSDRNAKGYLKVIDELKLYSVNVNRDKKELIDKEIALLANSLAYQAEVFTLYARMSVLVRLKNLKCLRYITLKNLLIILFPHLTRIKPYIIRPLLKYLKYPN
;
A
#
# COMPACT_ATOMS: atom_id res chain seq x y z
N MET A 1 -0.44 -1.85 15.51
CA MET A 1 -0.96 -0.47 15.41
C MET A 1 -0.50 0.08 14.07
N GLN A 2 -1.40 0.24 13.08
CA GLN A 2 -1.06 0.32 11.64
C GLN A 2 -1.12 1.75 11.08
N TRP A 3 -0.62 2.74 11.85
CA TRP A 3 -0.69 4.17 11.48
C TRP A 3 0.60 4.93 11.86
N ASP A 4 1.75 4.26 11.78
CA ASP A 4 3.04 4.87 12.08
C ASP A 4 3.59 5.61 10.84
N TYR A 5 3.46 6.95 10.87
CA TYR A 5 4.03 7.88 9.89
C TYR A 5 5.43 8.37 10.29
N ILE A 6 5.95 7.96 11.45
CA ILE A 6 7.22 8.46 11.97
C ILE A 6 8.38 7.86 11.17
N ARG A 7 9.10 8.73 10.47
CA ARG A 7 10.32 8.43 9.72
C ARG A 7 11.59 8.96 10.40
N THR A 8 11.47 9.82 11.41
CA THR A 8 12.60 10.33 12.21
C THR A 8 13.43 9.17 12.76
N GLY A 9 14.76 9.27 12.62
CA GLY A 9 15.72 8.23 12.97
C GLY A 9 15.76 7.03 12.01
N LYS A 10 14.94 7.01 10.95
CA LYS A 10 14.87 5.91 9.95
C LYS A 10 15.24 6.36 8.54
N ILE A 11 15.26 7.67 8.31
CA ILE A 11 15.73 8.32 7.10
C ILE A 11 16.68 9.45 7.49
N THR A 12 17.58 9.81 6.58
CA THR A 12 18.42 11.00 6.68
C THR A 12 17.85 12.09 5.78
N GLU A 13 18.22 13.33 6.06
CA GLU A 13 17.99 14.42 5.13
C GLU A 13 18.81 14.19 3.86
N GLN A 14 18.14 14.24 2.72
CA GLN A 14 18.75 14.03 1.41
C GLN A 14 17.78 14.47 0.32
N ILE A 15 18.35 14.75 -0.84
CA ILE A 15 17.63 15.08 -2.06
C ILE A 15 17.88 13.94 -3.03
N LEU A 16 16.81 13.33 -3.51
CA LEU A 16 16.84 12.19 -4.43
C LEU A 16 15.93 12.44 -5.62
N GLN A 17 16.06 11.63 -6.67
CA GLN A 17 14.99 11.48 -7.63
C GLN A 17 13.80 10.79 -6.96
N GLY A 18 12.59 11.02 -7.46
CA GLY A 18 11.37 10.46 -6.87
C GLY A 18 11.36 8.93 -6.89
N CYS A 19 11.85 8.31 -7.97
CA CYS A 19 11.97 6.85 -8.06
C CYS A 19 12.90 6.29 -6.97
N GLU A 20 14.08 6.91 -6.78
CA GLU A 20 15.05 6.53 -5.75
C GLU A 20 14.48 6.73 -4.34
N ALA A 21 13.77 7.83 -4.11
CA ALA A 21 13.10 8.10 -2.84
C ALA A 21 12.02 7.05 -2.53
N MET A 22 11.20 6.71 -3.52
CA MET A 22 10.16 5.68 -3.38
C MET A 22 10.78 4.30 -3.15
N GLU A 23 11.79 3.91 -3.92
CA GLU A 23 12.49 2.63 -3.72
C GLU A 23 13.11 2.53 -2.32
N LYS A 24 13.84 3.57 -1.88
CA LYS A 24 14.41 3.63 -0.53
C LYS A 24 13.35 3.52 0.54
N LEU A 25 12.22 4.19 0.39
CA LEU A 25 11.12 4.13 1.36
C LEU A 25 10.42 2.76 1.36
N LEU A 26 10.27 2.12 0.19
CA LEU A 26 9.70 0.79 0.06
C LEU A 26 10.59 -0.27 0.72
N SER A 27 11.91 -0.23 0.48
CA SER A 27 12.86 -1.21 1.01
C SER A 27 12.92 -1.26 2.53
N ILE A 28 12.70 -0.11 3.19
CA ILE A 28 12.64 -0.02 4.66
C ILE A 28 11.20 -0.10 5.22
N GLY A 29 10.19 -0.35 4.37
CA GLY A 29 8.79 -0.43 4.77
C GLY A 29 8.21 0.88 5.32
N ARG A 30 8.74 2.03 4.87
CA ARG A 30 8.34 3.39 5.27
C ARG A 30 7.73 4.22 4.14
N PHE A 31 7.50 3.62 2.97
CA PHE A 31 6.61 4.21 1.98
C PHE A 31 5.21 4.27 2.59
N ARG A 32 4.66 5.47 2.65
CA ARG A 32 3.36 5.76 3.25
C ARG A 32 2.64 6.63 2.25
N VAL A 33 1.55 6.10 1.73
CA VAL A 33 0.61 6.85 0.93
C VAL A 33 -0.20 7.72 1.89
N ALA A 34 0.22 8.98 1.95
CA ALA A 34 -0.32 10.00 2.82
C ALA A 34 -0.08 11.36 2.15
N PRO A 35 -0.88 11.71 1.13
CA PRO A 35 -0.69 12.94 0.36
C PRO A 35 -0.63 14.20 1.23
N TRP A 36 -1.31 14.21 2.38
CA TRP A 36 -1.28 15.29 3.36
C TRP A 36 0.08 15.49 4.07
N LEU A 37 1.03 14.58 3.91
CA LEU A 37 2.41 14.74 4.40
C LEU A 37 3.37 15.29 3.34
N LEU A 38 2.89 15.56 2.13
CA LEU A 38 3.71 15.99 1.00
C LEU A 38 3.56 17.49 0.77
N PHE A 39 4.70 18.18 0.64
CA PHE A 39 4.76 19.53 0.09
C PHE A 39 5.12 19.45 -1.39
N ILE A 40 4.18 19.81 -2.26
CA ILE A 40 4.28 19.58 -3.70
C ILE A 40 4.20 20.93 -4.42
N ARG A 41 5.12 21.17 -5.35
CA ARG A 41 5.09 22.38 -6.19
C ARG A 41 3.84 22.33 -7.08
N ARG A 42 3.05 23.40 -7.09
CA ARG A 42 1.81 23.48 -7.89
C ARG A 42 2.07 23.21 -9.38
N ASN A 43 3.07 23.86 -9.98
CA ASN A 43 3.35 23.70 -11.41
C ASN A 43 3.64 22.24 -11.78
N PHE A 44 4.27 21.46 -10.90
CA PHE A 44 4.50 20.03 -11.12
C PHE A 44 3.18 19.24 -11.13
N ILE A 45 2.22 19.57 -10.26
CA ILE A 45 0.89 18.95 -10.26
C ILE A 45 0.15 19.23 -11.58
N GLU A 46 0.29 20.44 -12.12
CA GLU A 46 -0.33 20.83 -13.38
C GLU A 46 0.34 20.19 -14.60
N GLU A 47 1.69 20.24 -14.66
CA GLU A 47 2.50 19.67 -15.74
C GLU A 47 2.21 18.18 -15.95
N PHE A 48 2.16 17.40 -14.85
CA PHE A 48 1.91 15.96 -14.90
C PHE A 48 0.43 15.59 -14.72
N GLN A 49 -0.47 16.59 -14.72
CA GLN A 49 -1.92 16.42 -14.54
C GLN A 49 -2.27 15.49 -13.36
N LEU A 50 -1.55 15.61 -12.24
CA LEU A 50 -1.73 14.76 -11.08
C LEU A 50 -3.05 15.12 -10.41
N ARG A 51 -4.01 14.19 -10.45
CA ARG A 51 -5.35 14.33 -9.85
C ARG A 51 -5.71 13.04 -9.13
N PHE A 52 -6.50 13.17 -8.07
CA PHE A 52 -7.12 12.01 -7.44
C PHE A 52 -8.12 11.39 -8.42
N PHE A 53 -8.09 10.07 -8.55
CA PHE A 53 -9.01 9.37 -9.41
C PHE A 53 -10.44 9.46 -8.84
N PRO A 54 -11.43 9.93 -9.62
CA PRO A 54 -12.75 10.19 -9.10
C PRO A 54 -13.50 8.90 -8.74
N GLY A 55 -14.21 8.93 -7.61
CA GLY A 55 -15.22 7.92 -7.26
C GLY A 55 -14.70 6.62 -6.65
N ILE A 56 -13.38 6.41 -6.57
CA ILE A 56 -12.79 5.22 -5.94
C ILE A 56 -12.27 5.50 -4.54
N ILE A 57 -12.09 4.46 -3.74
CA ILE A 57 -11.31 4.50 -2.50
C ILE A 57 -9.88 4.10 -2.84
N HIS A 58 -8.90 4.56 -2.07
CA HIS A 58 -7.47 4.31 -2.27
C HIS A 58 -6.91 5.09 -3.47
N GLU A 59 -7.60 6.14 -3.89
CA GLU A 59 -7.20 7.08 -4.93
C GLU A 59 -5.86 7.76 -4.64
N ASP A 60 -5.49 7.84 -3.36
CA ASP A 60 -4.21 8.33 -2.87
C ASP A 60 -3.04 7.42 -3.27
N GLU A 61 -3.24 6.10 -3.35
CA GLU A 61 -2.22 5.13 -3.77
C GLU A 61 -1.77 5.42 -5.21
N LEU A 62 -2.75 5.62 -6.11
CA LEU A 62 -2.50 5.96 -7.51
C LEU A 62 -1.82 7.32 -7.65
N PHE A 63 -2.34 8.34 -6.96
CA PHE A 63 -1.79 9.69 -6.99
C PHE A 63 -0.33 9.72 -6.50
N THR A 64 -0.08 9.11 -5.34
CA THR A 64 1.24 9.15 -4.70
C THR A 64 2.25 8.38 -5.52
N THR A 65 1.88 7.22 -6.07
CA THR A 65 2.77 6.45 -6.94
C THR A 65 3.18 7.25 -8.18
N LYS A 66 2.22 7.80 -8.93
CA LYS A 66 2.51 8.63 -10.10
C LYS A 66 3.39 9.84 -9.74
N LEU A 67 3.10 10.50 -8.62
CA LEU A 67 3.89 11.62 -8.12
C LEU A 67 5.36 11.26 -7.93
N PHE A 68 5.67 10.15 -7.25
CA PHE A 68 7.06 9.74 -7.04
C PHE A 68 7.73 9.24 -8.32
N ILE A 69 6.98 8.59 -9.22
CA ILE A 69 7.53 8.14 -10.50
C ILE A 69 7.94 9.32 -11.40
N GLU A 70 7.20 10.43 -11.38
CA GLU A 70 7.50 11.60 -12.22
C GLU A 70 8.42 12.64 -11.56
N ALA A 71 8.52 12.65 -10.23
CA ALA A 71 9.31 13.65 -9.54
C ALA A 71 10.81 13.50 -9.82
N LYS A 72 11.44 14.56 -10.35
CA LYS A 72 12.89 14.62 -10.58
C LYS A 72 13.69 14.96 -9.31
N LYS A 73 13.06 15.60 -8.33
CA LYS A 73 13.71 16.06 -7.09
C LYS A 73 12.75 15.98 -5.91
N VAL A 74 13.06 15.11 -4.96
CA VAL A 74 12.31 14.90 -3.71
C VAL A 74 13.28 15.07 -2.54
N ALA A 75 12.94 15.99 -1.63
CA ALA A 75 13.63 16.12 -0.36
C ALA A 75 12.94 15.23 0.68
N LEU A 76 13.71 14.40 1.38
CA LEU A 76 13.23 13.60 2.49
C LEU A 76 13.59 14.32 3.80
N ILE A 77 12.59 14.78 4.54
CA ILE A 77 12.78 15.56 5.77
C ILE A 77 12.62 14.63 6.98
N PRO A 78 13.65 14.41 7.81
CA PRO A 78 13.63 13.46 8.93
C PRO A 78 12.97 14.03 10.21
N HIS A 79 12.09 15.02 10.10
CA HIS A 79 11.47 15.72 11.23
C HIS A 79 9.97 15.44 11.33
N ILE A 80 9.46 15.43 12.57
CA ILE A 80 8.03 15.34 12.84
C ILE A 80 7.43 16.74 12.68
N LEU A 81 6.75 16.97 11.56
CA LEU A 81 6.14 18.27 11.23
C LEU A 81 4.61 18.23 11.19
N PHE A 82 4.01 17.09 11.52
CA PHE A 82 2.57 16.87 11.42
C PHE A 82 2.04 16.04 12.58
N HIS A 83 0.96 16.51 13.21
CA HIS A 83 0.22 15.76 14.21
C HIS A 83 -1.14 15.34 13.65
N ARG A 84 -1.40 14.03 13.62
CA ARG A 84 -2.66 13.47 13.12
C ARG A 84 -3.63 13.19 14.27
N ARG A 85 -4.87 13.68 14.16
CA ARG A 85 -5.98 13.22 15.01
C ARG A 85 -6.61 11.95 14.44
N VAL A 86 -6.67 10.89 15.24
CA VAL A 86 -7.38 9.64 14.88
C VAL A 86 -8.80 9.70 15.43
N ARG A 87 -9.81 9.39 14.61
CA ARG A 87 -11.21 9.29 15.04
C ARG A 87 -11.81 7.95 14.59
N PRO A 88 -12.71 7.34 15.38
CA PRO A 88 -13.47 6.17 14.96
C PRO A 88 -14.38 6.49 13.76
N ASN A 89 -14.75 5.47 12.98
CA ASN A 89 -15.62 5.56 11.80
C ASN A 89 -15.15 6.45 10.62
N SER A 90 -13.89 6.86 10.60
CA SER A 90 -13.22 7.36 9.38
C SER A 90 -13.08 6.28 8.31
N THR A 91 -12.78 6.67 7.06
CA THR A 91 -12.46 5.76 5.93
C THR A 91 -11.45 4.67 6.31
N MET A 92 -10.46 5.01 7.14
CA MET A 92 -9.42 4.10 7.60
C MET A 92 -9.80 3.22 8.80
N THR A 93 -10.88 3.55 9.50
CA THR A 93 -11.32 2.83 10.71
C THR A 93 -12.62 2.05 10.51
N LYS A 94 -13.27 2.18 9.34
CA LYS A 94 -14.40 1.33 8.95
C LYS A 94 -13.90 -0.07 8.58
N LYS A 95 -14.76 -1.07 8.76
CA LYS A 95 -14.48 -2.44 8.29
C LYS A 95 -14.29 -2.43 6.77
N PHE A 96 -13.38 -3.27 6.30
CA PHE A 96 -13.13 -3.47 4.88
C PHE A 96 -14.41 -3.90 4.16
N SER A 97 -14.69 -3.28 3.00
CA SER A 97 -15.95 -3.44 2.26
C SER A 97 -15.71 -3.73 0.78
N ASP A 98 -16.75 -4.16 0.06
CA ASP A 98 -16.69 -4.36 -1.40
C ASP A 98 -16.21 -3.10 -2.14
N ARG A 99 -16.56 -1.90 -1.64
CA ARG A 99 -16.07 -0.64 -2.20
C ARG A 99 -14.55 -0.48 -2.06
N ASN A 100 -13.97 -0.93 -0.95
CA ASN A 100 -12.51 -0.94 -0.77
C ASN A 100 -11.85 -1.92 -1.74
N ALA A 101 -12.40 -3.13 -1.89
CA ALA A 101 -11.88 -4.12 -2.82
C ALA A 101 -11.91 -3.63 -4.28
N LYS A 102 -13.02 -3.03 -4.70
CA LYS A 102 -13.15 -2.36 -6.01
C LYS A 102 -12.13 -1.23 -6.17
N GLY A 103 -11.90 -0.43 -5.12
CA GLY A 103 -10.87 0.61 -5.08
C GLY A 103 -9.47 0.05 -5.37
N TYR A 104 -9.03 -0.94 -4.58
CA TYR A 104 -7.73 -1.61 -4.81
C TYR A 104 -7.59 -2.16 -6.22
N LEU A 105 -8.61 -2.87 -6.72
CA LEU A 105 -8.58 -3.45 -8.06
C LEU A 105 -8.48 -2.37 -9.14
N LYS A 106 -9.19 -1.26 -8.99
CA LYS A 106 -9.13 -0.14 -9.94
C LYS A 106 -7.77 0.56 -9.89
N VAL A 107 -7.20 0.78 -8.71
CA VAL A 107 -5.84 1.34 -8.58
C VAL A 107 -4.82 0.44 -9.27
N ILE A 108 -4.88 -0.89 -9.05
CA ILE A 108 -3.97 -1.85 -9.69
C ILE A 108 -4.10 -1.80 -11.21
N ASP A 109 -5.32 -1.73 -11.73
CA ASP A 109 -5.61 -1.62 -13.17
C ASP A 109 -5.01 -0.33 -13.75
N GLU A 110 -5.27 0.82 -13.12
CA GLU A 110 -4.73 2.12 -13.53
C GLU A 110 -3.20 2.19 -13.47
N LEU A 111 -2.58 1.59 -12.43
CA LEU A 111 -1.13 1.51 -12.33
C LEU A 111 -0.53 0.63 -13.43
N LYS A 112 -1.20 -0.46 -13.81
CA LYS A 112 -0.77 -1.30 -14.94
C LYS A 112 -0.83 -0.54 -16.26
N LEU A 113 -1.93 0.16 -16.52
CA LEU A 113 -2.08 1.00 -17.72
C LEU A 113 -1.00 2.07 -17.76
N TYR A 114 -0.76 2.76 -16.64
CA TYR A 114 0.31 3.75 -16.51
C TYR A 114 1.70 3.15 -16.74
N SER A 115 1.96 1.93 -16.24
CA SER A 115 3.26 1.27 -16.36
C SER A 115 3.68 0.88 -17.79
N VAL A 116 2.75 0.90 -18.75
CA VAL A 116 3.04 0.58 -20.16
C VAL A 116 3.92 1.66 -20.81
N ASN A 117 3.76 2.92 -20.39
CA ASN A 117 4.40 4.07 -21.04
C ASN A 117 5.65 4.58 -20.31
N VAL A 118 6.14 3.83 -19.32
CA VAL A 118 7.35 4.20 -18.55
C VAL A 118 8.51 3.27 -18.87
N ASN A 119 9.73 3.71 -18.58
CA ASN A 119 10.92 2.88 -18.74
C ASN A 119 10.90 1.66 -17.79
N ARG A 120 11.80 0.71 -18.05
CA ARG A 120 11.87 -0.55 -17.31
C ARG A 120 12.03 -0.36 -15.80
N ASP A 121 12.92 0.54 -15.36
CA ASP A 121 13.22 0.73 -13.94
C ASP A 121 12.00 1.30 -13.19
N LYS A 122 11.33 2.30 -13.77
CA LYS A 122 10.06 2.83 -13.25
C LYS A 122 8.99 1.76 -13.21
N LYS A 123 8.90 0.93 -14.24
CA LYS A 123 7.93 -0.18 -14.31
C LYS A 123 8.19 -1.20 -13.20
N GLU A 124 9.43 -1.58 -12.94
CA GLU A 124 9.77 -2.52 -11.85
C GLU A 124 9.35 -1.95 -10.48
N LEU A 125 9.53 -0.65 -10.27
CA LEU A 125 9.09 0.02 -9.05
C LEU A 125 7.55 0.06 -8.92
N ILE A 126 6.83 0.33 -10.00
CA ILE A 126 5.36 0.26 -10.04
C ILE A 126 4.88 -1.18 -9.79
N ASP A 127 5.56 -2.19 -10.34
CA ASP A 127 5.25 -3.60 -10.11
C ASP A 127 5.44 -3.99 -8.63
N LYS A 128 6.43 -3.43 -7.93
CA LYS A 128 6.60 -3.59 -6.47
C LYS A 128 5.39 -3.01 -5.70
N GLU A 129 4.91 -1.83 -6.08
CA GLU A 129 3.73 -1.21 -5.47
C GLU A 129 2.46 -2.03 -5.74
N ILE A 130 2.24 -2.46 -6.99
CA ILE A 130 1.13 -3.35 -7.37
C ILE A 130 1.17 -4.65 -6.53
N ALA A 131 2.35 -5.22 -6.29
CA ALA A 131 2.50 -6.40 -5.47
C ALA A 131 2.07 -6.16 -4.01
N LEU A 132 2.41 -4.99 -3.42
CA LEU A 132 1.97 -4.60 -2.08
C LEU A 132 0.45 -4.42 -2.01
N LEU A 133 -0.13 -3.71 -2.98
CA LEU A 133 -1.59 -3.50 -3.08
C LEU A 133 -2.34 -4.83 -3.24
N ALA A 134 -1.87 -5.72 -4.11
CA ALA A 134 -2.47 -7.04 -4.33
C ALA A 134 -2.41 -7.92 -3.08
N ASN A 135 -1.28 -7.90 -2.35
CA ASN A 135 -1.14 -8.62 -1.09
C ASN A 135 -2.04 -8.02 0.01
N SER A 136 -2.15 -6.70 0.08
CA SER A 136 -3.04 -6.00 1.02
C SER A 136 -4.51 -6.37 0.76
N LEU A 137 -4.94 -6.33 -0.50
CA LEU A 137 -6.29 -6.76 -0.89
C LEU A 137 -6.55 -8.23 -0.55
N ALA A 138 -5.62 -9.13 -0.89
CA ALA A 138 -5.77 -10.55 -0.61
C ALA A 138 -5.91 -10.82 0.89
N TYR A 139 -5.10 -10.16 1.71
CA TYR A 139 -5.19 -10.27 3.17
C TYR A 139 -6.52 -9.72 3.70
N GLN A 140 -6.92 -8.51 3.31
CA GLN A 140 -8.12 -7.83 3.82
C GLN A 140 -9.43 -8.49 3.36
N ALA A 141 -9.42 -9.19 2.23
CA ALA A 141 -10.58 -9.94 1.74
C ALA A 141 -11.01 -11.10 2.66
N GLU A 142 -10.26 -11.41 3.73
CA GLU A 142 -10.63 -12.42 4.72
C GLU A 142 -12.03 -12.22 5.34
N VAL A 143 -12.50 -10.97 5.38
CA VAL A 143 -13.79 -10.61 5.98
C VAL A 143 -14.97 -10.93 5.07
N PHE A 144 -14.73 -11.29 3.82
CA PHE A 144 -15.76 -11.56 2.83
C PHE A 144 -16.26 -13.00 2.82
N THR A 145 -17.46 -13.19 2.26
CA THR A 145 -18.00 -14.52 1.95
C THR A 145 -17.09 -15.27 0.96
N LEU A 146 -17.20 -16.60 0.91
CA LEU A 146 -16.40 -17.41 -0.02
C LEU A 146 -16.57 -16.95 -1.47
N TYR A 147 -17.80 -16.68 -1.90
CA TYR A 147 -18.09 -16.20 -3.25
C TYR A 147 -17.36 -14.88 -3.57
N ALA A 148 -17.43 -13.89 -2.67
CA ALA A 148 -16.75 -12.62 -2.85
C ALA A 148 -15.22 -12.76 -2.84
N ARG A 149 -14.66 -13.64 -2.00
CA ARG A 149 -13.22 -13.97 -2.00
C ARG A 149 -12.78 -14.58 -3.33
N MET A 150 -13.55 -15.53 -3.86
CA MET A 150 -13.27 -16.12 -5.17
C MET A 150 -13.36 -15.09 -6.31
N SER A 151 -14.33 -14.17 -6.25
CA SER A 151 -14.44 -13.06 -7.21
C SER A 151 -13.19 -12.16 -7.19
N VAL A 152 -12.67 -11.83 -6.00
CA VAL A 152 -11.41 -11.07 -5.85
C VAL A 152 -10.24 -11.82 -6.47
N LEU A 153 -10.10 -13.13 -6.23
CA LEU A 153 -9.04 -13.96 -6.82
C LEU A 153 -9.12 -14.00 -8.35
N VAL A 154 -10.32 -14.16 -8.91
CA VAL A 154 -10.52 -14.15 -10.38
C VAL A 154 -10.13 -12.79 -10.95
N ARG A 155 -10.51 -11.68 -10.31
CA ARG A 155 -10.10 -10.35 -10.78
C ARG A 155 -8.59 -10.13 -10.68
N LEU A 156 -7.95 -10.57 -9.60
CA LEU A 156 -6.50 -10.54 -9.45
C LEU A 156 -5.79 -11.43 -10.48
N LYS A 157 -6.39 -12.56 -10.87
CA LYS A 157 -5.91 -13.41 -11.98
C LYS A 157 -5.98 -12.68 -13.31
N ASN A 158 -7.11 -12.07 -13.63
CA ASN A 158 -7.31 -11.34 -14.88
C ASN A 158 -6.35 -10.17 -15.01
N LEU A 159 -6.04 -9.50 -13.89
CA LEU A 159 -5.01 -8.47 -13.82
C LEU A 159 -3.57 -9.03 -13.82
N LYS A 160 -3.36 -10.35 -13.91
CA LYS A 160 -2.04 -11.00 -13.83
C LYS A 160 -1.29 -10.70 -12.52
N CYS A 161 -2.02 -10.51 -11.43
CA CYS A 161 -1.49 -10.20 -10.10
C CYS A 161 -1.37 -11.40 -9.16
N LEU A 162 -1.94 -12.58 -9.51
CA LEU A 162 -1.79 -13.78 -8.68
C LEU A 162 -0.33 -14.13 -8.39
N ARG A 163 0.58 -13.91 -9.36
CA ARG A 163 2.02 -14.14 -9.20
C ARG A 163 2.67 -13.33 -8.09
N TYR A 164 2.06 -12.23 -7.67
CA TYR A 164 2.59 -11.37 -6.61
C TYR A 164 2.07 -11.76 -5.23
N ILE A 165 0.98 -12.54 -5.15
CA ILE A 165 0.36 -12.89 -3.88
C ILE A 165 1.26 -13.89 -3.16
N THR A 166 1.70 -13.52 -1.96
CA THR A 166 2.48 -14.42 -1.10
C THR A 166 1.66 -15.65 -0.71
N LEU A 167 2.32 -16.80 -0.52
CA LEU A 167 1.66 -18.03 -0.07
C LEU A 167 0.79 -17.80 1.17
N LYS A 168 1.31 -17.03 2.13
CA LYS A 168 0.57 -16.64 3.34
C LYS A 168 -0.75 -15.95 3.00
N ASN A 169 -0.73 -14.93 2.14
CA ASN A 169 -1.95 -14.18 1.82
C ASN A 169 -2.90 -14.97 0.92
N LEU A 170 -2.37 -15.87 0.07
CA LEU A 170 -3.15 -16.84 -0.69
C LEU A 170 -3.90 -17.81 0.24
N LEU A 171 -3.24 -18.32 1.27
CA LEU A 171 -3.88 -19.17 2.28
C LEU A 171 -4.93 -18.41 3.08
N ILE A 172 -4.69 -17.15 3.44
CA ILE A 172 -5.65 -16.32 4.18
C ILE A 172 -6.92 -16.06 3.36
N ILE A 173 -6.80 -15.70 2.07
CA ILE A 173 -7.98 -15.47 1.23
C ILE A 173 -8.73 -16.77 0.92
N LEU A 174 -8.08 -17.92 0.89
CA LEU A 174 -8.76 -19.23 0.72
C LEU A 174 -9.39 -19.73 2.02
N PHE A 175 -8.66 -19.58 3.13
CA PHE A 175 -8.99 -20.12 4.46
C PHE A 175 -8.86 -19.03 5.53
N PRO A 176 -9.81 -18.08 5.62
CA PRO A 176 -9.74 -16.95 6.56
C PRO A 176 -9.76 -17.37 8.03
N HIS A 177 -10.11 -18.62 8.33
CA HIS A 177 -10.05 -19.16 9.69
C HIS A 177 -8.63 -19.19 10.25
N LEU A 178 -7.60 -19.23 9.37
CA LEU A 178 -6.18 -19.22 9.76
C LEU A 178 -5.78 -17.95 10.52
N THR A 179 -6.41 -16.81 10.25
CA THR A 179 -6.10 -15.56 10.98
C THR A 179 -6.64 -15.57 12.39
N ARG A 180 -7.71 -16.34 12.64
CA ARG A 180 -8.29 -16.56 13.98
C ARG A 180 -7.43 -17.49 14.84
N ILE A 181 -6.67 -18.41 14.23
CA ILE A 181 -5.79 -19.37 14.92
C ILE A 181 -4.47 -18.69 15.34
N LYS A 182 -4.01 -17.71 14.57
CA LYS A 182 -2.75 -16.97 14.77
C LYS A 182 -2.50 -16.46 16.21
N PRO A 183 -3.48 -15.88 16.94
CA PRO A 183 -3.29 -15.41 18.30
C PRO A 183 -3.07 -16.56 19.30
N TYR A 184 -3.64 -17.74 19.06
CA TYR A 184 -3.62 -18.88 19.97
C TYR A 184 -2.37 -19.74 19.84
N ILE A 185 -1.66 -19.67 18.71
CA ILE A 185 -0.41 -20.42 18.49
C ILE A 185 0.82 -19.52 18.69
N ILE A 186 0.86 -18.37 18.01
CA ILE A 186 2.10 -17.56 17.92
C ILE A 186 2.34 -16.69 19.16
N ARG A 187 1.29 -16.13 19.77
CA ARG A 187 1.46 -15.32 21.00
C ARG A 187 1.95 -16.13 22.20
N PRO A 188 1.41 -17.34 22.48
CA PRO A 188 1.96 -18.16 23.57
C PRO A 188 3.38 -18.65 23.30
N LEU A 189 3.73 -19.06 22.07
CA LEU A 189 5.10 -19.45 21.71
C LEU A 189 6.12 -18.31 21.88
N LEU A 190 5.78 -17.09 21.45
CA LEU A 190 6.64 -15.92 21.64
C LEU A 190 6.72 -15.46 23.11
N LYS A 191 5.70 -15.74 23.91
CA LYS A 191 5.73 -15.52 25.37
C LYS A 191 6.67 -16.54 26.03
N TYR A 192 6.62 -17.81 25.62
CA TYR A 192 7.48 -18.90 26.10
C TYR A 192 8.96 -18.68 25.75
N LEU A 193 9.25 -18.17 24.55
CA LEU A 193 10.63 -17.92 24.10
C LEU A 193 11.27 -16.64 24.69
N LYS A 194 10.46 -15.68 25.17
CA LYS A 194 10.96 -14.44 25.79
C LYS A 194 11.17 -14.55 27.30
N TYR A 195 10.52 -15.52 27.95
CA TYR A 195 10.64 -15.81 29.38
C TYR A 195 10.66 -17.33 29.55
N PRO A 196 11.79 -18.00 29.27
CA PRO A 196 11.94 -19.40 29.66
C PRO A 196 11.92 -19.46 31.19
N ASN A 197 11.08 -20.34 31.75
CA ASN A 197 11.15 -20.71 33.17
C ASN A 197 12.52 -21.33 33.48
#